data_AF-A0A532T5V9-F1
#
_entry.id   AF-A0A532T5V9-F1
#
_cell.length_a   1.000
_cell.length_b   1.000
_cell.length_c   1.000
_cell.angle_alpha   90.00
_cell.angle_beta   90.00
_cell.angle_gamma   90.00
#
_symmetry.space_group_name_H-M   'P 1'
#
loop_
_entity.id
_entity.type
_entity.pdbx_description
1 polymer ?
#
loop_
_entity_poly.entity_id
_entity_poly.type
_entity_poly.pdbx_seq_one_letter_code
_entity_poly.pdbx_strand_id
1 'polypeptide(L)'
;MERINRGIKLVNYGLDDKAVRDIKNLPLIIELGKKIYRENSEYGVWDSYGYKHHIHSKILEECLDVLKPLGDRILQESLNISINEIKQEQNTNDNFKDINKRSVFVVHGRDKDNRNAMFKFLKAIDLNPIEWEEAIKMTGKPNPHIDEILIEAYNNVQAILVIFTPDDEVRLKLEFQREEDPDFEKKFTGQSRPNVLFEAGMAYGRDPDRTVLIEIGQVRKFSDISGRHLLRFDGSSEARKNLANRLASAGCLIKKDGTNWLKEGNFNIMTITESDPDEIRLSNEKEKIQQLFDELTRLFIRLYKSKAGTSMLFSRTIRDSMEMQKYFGISIKESAPPGSDFDDLPIYFNYKRFKLIPNYAHLTWDIEKNDKYEIMLKKDYPPDTIKEILPKFFKKLIEFVQDEFKIHLEFKGEISI
;
A
#
# COMPACT_ATOMS: atom_id res chain seq x y z
N MET A 1 37.00 12.20 -43.49
CA MET A 1 36.78 10.99 -42.67
C MET A 1 35.37 10.50 -42.93
N GLU A 2 35.25 9.40 -43.67
CA GLU A 2 34.00 8.71 -43.96
C GLU A 2 33.26 8.36 -42.66
N ARG A 3 32.13 9.02 -42.39
CA ARG A 3 31.15 8.49 -41.44
C ARG A 3 30.27 7.51 -42.21
N ILE A 4 30.54 6.25 -41.95
CA ILE A 4 29.94 5.05 -42.51
C ILE A 4 28.41 5.19 -42.59
N ASN A 5 27.92 5.33 -43.80
CA ASN A 5 26.51 5.27 -44.16
C ASN A 5 26.07 3.79 -44.15
N ARG A 6 25.95 3.19 -42.96
CA ARG A 6 25.36 1.85 -42.80
C ARG A 6 23.84 2.02 -42.80
N GLY A 7 23.26 1.98 -44.00
CA GLY A 7 21.81 1.94 -44.18
C GLY A 7 21.18 0.89 -43.27
N ILE A 8 20.22 1.34 -42.47
CA ILE A 8 19.50 0.49 -41.52
C ILE A 8 18.63 -0.45 -42.34
N LYS A 9 19.03 -1.71 -42.40
CA LYS A 9 18.28 -2.76 -43.10
C LYS A 9 17.15 -3.23 -42.17
N LEU A 10 15.90 -2.97 -42.55
CA LEU A 10 14.70 -3.35 -41.80
C LEU A 10 14.68 -4.85 -41.43
N VAL A 11 15.25 -5.68 -42.31
CA VAL A 11 15.45 -7.12 -42.12
C VAL A 11 16.19 -7.47 -40.82
N ASN A 12 17.12 -6.62 -40.37
CA ASN A 12 17.86 -6.85 -39.12
C ASN A 12 16.99 -6.72 -37.86
N TYR A 13 15.76 -6.23 -38.00
CA TYR A 13 14.80 -6.02 -36.94
C TYR A 13 13.52 -6.87 -37.13
N GLY A 14 13.59 -7.87 -38.01
CA GLY A 14 12.44 -8.74 -38.33
C GLY A 14 11.31 -8.00 -39.06
N LEU A 15 11.60 -6.84 -39.64
CA LEU A 15 10.65 -6.02 -40.38
C LEU A 15 10.94 -6.12 -41.87
N ASP A 16 9.93 -6.47 -42.64
CA ASP A 16 9.90 -6.30 -44.10
C ASP A 16 8.86 -5.23 -44.47
N ASP A 17 8.75 -4.89 -45.75
CA ASP A 17 7.85 -3.85 -46.24
C ASP A 17 6.36 -4.15 -45.95
N LYS A 18 6.03 -5.42 -45.73
CA LYS A 18 4.68 -5.89 -45.38
C LYS A 18 4.42 -5.74 -43.88
N ALA A 19 5.40 -6.04 -43.04
CA ALA A 19 5.34 -5.89 -41.59
C ALA A 19 5.21 -4.41 -41.18
N VAL A 20 5.86 -3.49 -41.90
CA VAL A 20 5.77 -2.05 -41.64
C VAL A 20 4.35 -1.50 -41.91
N ARG A 21 3.55 -2.18 -42.75
CA ARG A 21 2.19 -1.77 -43.10
C ARG A 21 1.12 -2.30 -42.15
N ASP A 22 1.45 -3.25 -41.29
CA ASP A 22 0.52 -3.78 -40.29
C ASP A 22 0.55 -2.91 -39.03
N ILE A 23 -0.60 -2.37 -38.64
CA ILE A 23 -0.76 -1.53 -37.45
C ILE A 23 -0.38 -2.26 -36.15
N LYS A 24 -0.40 -3.60 -36.15
CA LYS A 24 0.07 -4.43 -35.02
C LYS A 24 1.57 -4.30 -34.79
N ASN A 25 2.33 -3.91 -35.80
CA ASN A 25 3.77 -3.67 -35.72
C ASN A 25 4.10 -2.21 -35.43
N LEU A 26 3.10 -1.34 -35.24
CA LEU A 26 3.28 0.06 -34.85
C LEU A 26 4.20 0.24 -33.63
N PRO A 27 4.11 -0.59 -32.56
CA PRO A 27 5.05 -0.50 -31.44
C PRO A 27 6.51 -0.78 -31.84
N LEU A 28 6.74 -1.73 -32.74
CA LEU A 28 8.08 -2.10 -33.23
C LEU A 28 8.64 -1.04 -34.18
N ILE A 29 7.80 -0.46 -35.03
CA ILE A 29 8.15 0.66 -35.91
C ILE A 29 8.49 1.91 -35.09
N ILE A 30 7.74 2.17 -34.01
CA ILE A 30 8.03 3.26 -33.07
C ILE A 30 9.37 3.04 -32.35
N GLU A 31 9.65 1.83 -31.87
CA GLU A 31 10.94 1.50 -31.24
C GLU A 31 12.11 1.60 -32.21
N LEU A 32 11.92 1.18 -33.46
CA LEU A 32 12.92 1.37 -34.50
C LEU A 32 13.15 2.88 -34.75
N GLY A 33 12.08 3.67 -34.91
CA GLY A 33 12.16 5.12 -35.05
C GLY A 33 12.90 5.80 -33.88
N LYS A 34 12.65 5.36 -32.64
CA LYS A 34 13.38 5.83 -31.45
C LYS A 34 14.87 5.52 -31.52
N LYS A 35 15.26 4.34 -32.00
CA LYS A 35 16.65 3.91 -32.12
C LYS A 35 17.38 4.67 -33.24
N ILE A 36 16.77 4.77 -34.43
CA ILE A 36 17.32 5.54 -35.56
C ILE A 36 17.54 6.99 -35.14
N TYR A 37 16.59 7.58 -34.42
CA TYR A 37 16.69 8.97 -33.98
C TYR A 37 17.75 9.15 -32.88
N ARG A 38 17.89 8.22 -31.92
CA ARG A 38 19.00 8.25 -30.93
C ARG A 38 20.37 8.15 -31.57
N GLU A 39 20.51 7.35 -32.62
CA GLU A 39 21.78 7.17 -33.34
C GLU A 39 22.12 8.38 -34.23
N ASN A 40 21.12 9.19 -34.62
CA ASN A 40 21.30 10.33 -35.55
C ASN A 40 21.06 11.72 -34.93
N SER A 41 20.54 11.83 -33.71
CA SER A 41 20.29 13.10 -33.01
C SER A 41 20.82 13.05 -31.58
N GLU A 42 21.66 14.01 -31.21
CA GLU A 42 22.31 14.10 -29.90
C GLU A 42 21.41 14.68 -28.78
N TYR A 43 20.16 15.14 -29.04
CA TYR A 43 19.46 16.05 -28.10
C TYR A 43 17.95 15.80 -27.82
N GLY A 44 17.46 14.55 -27.66
CA GLY A 44 16.07 14.38 -27.15
C GLY A 44 15.74 13.07 -26.44
N VAL A 45 14.70 13.11 -25.61
CA VAL A 45 14.27 12.03 -24.70
C VAL A 45 12.79 11.74 -24.92
N TRP A 46 12.43 10.45 -25.00
CA TRP A 46 11.03 9.99 -25.02
C TRP A 46 10.57 9.68 -23.60
N ASP A 47 9.45 10.25 -23.16
CA ASP A 47 8.80 9.95 -21.88
C ASP A 47 7.39 9.35 -22.10
N SER A 48 6.66 9.10 -21.01
CA SER A 48 5.32 8.50 -21.01
C SER A 48 4.24 9.35 -21.69
N TYR A 49 4.54 10.59 -22.09
CA TYR A 49 3.63 11.49 -22.80
C TYR A 49 4.01 11.72 -24.27
N GLY A 50 5.11 11.14 -24.74
CA GLY A 50 5.62 11.30 -26.11
C GLY A 50 7.05 11.84 -26.16
N TYR A 51 7.46 12.38 -27.31
CA TYR A 51 8.80 12.92 -27.50
C TYR A 51 8.92 14.31 -26.85
N LYS A 52 9.91 14.51 -25.98
CA LYS A 52 10.34 15.84 -25.53
C LYS A 52 11.71 16.19 -26.06
N HIS A 53 11.77 17.29 -26.80
CA HIS A 53 12.99 17.97 -27.17
C HIS A 53 13.21 19.13 -26.20
N HIS A 54 14.35 19.18 -25.50
CA HIS A 54 14.75 20.32 -24.69
C HIS A 54 15.35 21.43 -25.56
N ILE A 55 14.63 21.90 -26.58
CA ILE A 55 14.91 23.19 -27.21
C ILE A 55 13.55 23.83 -27.47
N HIS A 56 13.33 25.00 -26.87
CA HIS A 56 12.20 25.84 -27.21
C HIS A 56 12.17 26.06 -28.73
N SER A 57 10.97 25.93 -29.33
CA SER A 57 10.60 26.30 -30.70
C SER A 57 11.08 25.43 -31.88
N LYS A 58 10.52 24.22 -32.02
CA LYS A 58 10.20 23.66 -33.35
C LYS A 58 8.83 22.98 -33.35
N ILE A 59 8.06 23.18 -34.41
CA ILE A 59 6.66 22.74 -34.54
C ILE A 59 6.64 21.30 -35.08
N LEU A 60 5.64 20.50 -34.71
CA LEU A 60 5.47 19.08 -35.07
C LEU A 60 5.76 18.74 -36.55
N GLU A 61 5.48 19.67 -37.48
CA GLU A 61 5.81 19.55 -38.91
C GLU A 61 7.31 19.35 -39.19
N GLU A 62 8.20 20.02 -38.46
CA GLU A 62 9.65 19.88 -38.65
C GLU A 62 10.18 18.53 -38.15
N CYS A 63 9.51 17.92 -37.16
CA CYS A 63 9.80 16.56 -36.71
C CYS A 63 9.33 15.51 -37.74
N LEU A 64 8.24 15.78 -38.45
CA LEU A 64 7.70 14.92 -39.50
C LEU A 64 8.52 15.01 -40.81
N ASP A 65 9.10 16.19 -41.11
CA ASP A 65 9.96 16.38 -42.28
C ASP A 65 11.22 15.49 -42.26
N VAL A 66 11.71 15.12 -41.08
CA VAL A 66 12.83 14.17 -40.93
C VAL A 66 12.43 12.74 -41.30
N LEU A 67 11.17 12.38 -41.10
CA LEU A 67 10.62 11.04 -41.40
C LEU A 67 10.10 10.92 -42.84
N LYS A 68 9.85 12.05 -43.50
CA LYS A 68 9.29 12.14 -44.86
C LYS A 68 10.13 11.42 -45.93
N PRO A 69 11.48 11.52 -45.98
CA PRO A 69 12.28 10.80 -46.98
C PRO A 69 12.29 9.28 -46.79
N LEU A 70 11.94 8.80 -45.59
CA LEU A 70 11.77 7.37 -45.29
C LEU A 70 10.40 6.90 -45.79
N GLY A 71 9.35 7.69 -45.50
CA GLY A 71 8.00 7.44 -46.03
C GLY A 71 7.94 7.41 -47.55
N ASP A 72 8.64 8.34 -48.21
CA ASP A 72 8.67 8.45 -49.68
C ASP A 72 9.39 7.24 -50.34
N ARG A 73 10.43 6.70 -49.70
CA ARG A 73 11.12 5.48 -50.18
C ARG A 73 10.25 4.24 -50.03
N ILE A 74 9.54 4.11 -48.91
CA ILE A 74 8.58 3.02 -48.64
C ILE A 74 7.42 3.03 -49.65
N LEU A 75 7.01 4.22 -50.09
CA LEU A 75 5.98 4.38 -51.12
C LEU A 75 6.49 4.04 -52.53
N GLN A 76 7.70 4.47 -52.90
CA GLN A 76 8.28 4.18 -54.22
C GLN A 76 8.57 2.69 -54.46
N GLU A 77 9.08 1.95 -53.47
CA GLU A 77 9.41 0.53 -53.64
C GLU A 77 8.17 -0.37 -53.69
N SER A 78 7.04 0.11 -53.14
CA SER A 78 5.80 -0.65 -53.08
C SER A 78 4.97 -0.71 -54.35
N LEU A 79 5.34 0.06 -55.38
CA LEU A 79 4.68 0.03 -56.68
C LEU A 79 5.16 -1.12 -57.58
N ASN A 80 6.17 -1.91 -57.14
CA ASN A 80 6.81 -2.93 -57.96
C ASN A 80 6.54 -4.40 -57.57
N ILE A 81 5.64 -4.68 -56.61
CA ILE A 81 5.39 -6.08 -56.18
C ILE A 81 4.01 -6.54 -56.67
N SER A 82 4.02 -7.52 -57.57
CA SER A 82 2.80 -8.11 -58.16
C SER A 82 2.13 -9.06 -57.18
N ILE A 83 0.80 -8.95 -57.07
CA ILE A 83 -0.08 -9.65 -56.12
C ILE A 83 0.05 -11.19 -56.14
N ASN A 84 0.65 -11.75 -57.20
CA ASN A 84 0.79 -13.21 -57.37
C ASN A 84 1.89 -13.83 -56.49
N GLU A 85 2.90 -13.07 -56.03
CA GLU A 85 3.96 -13.60 -55.14
C GLU A 85 3.49 -13.74 -53.68
N ILE A 86 2.52 -12.92 -53.25
CA ILE A 86 1.99 -12.88 -51.88
C ILE A 86 1.28 -14.18 -51.47
N LYS A 87 0.80 -14.98 -52.43
CA LYS A 87 0.04 -16.21 -52.15
C LYS A 87 0.91 -17.45 -51.88
N GLN A 88 2.21 -17.43 -52.22
CA GLN A 88 3.06 -18.61 -52.07
C GLN A 88 3.79 -18.68 -50.71
N GLU A 89 3.91 -17.57 -49.97
CA GLU A 89 4.70 -17.51 -48.71
C GLU A 89 3.89 -17.70 -47.42
N GLN A 90 2.56 -17.81 -47.45
CA GLN A 90 1.75 -17.96 -46.23
C GLN A 90 1.85 -19.33 -45.53
N ASN A 91 2.75 -20.23 -45.97
CA ASN A 91 2.75 -21.62 -45.49
C ASN A 91 3.94 -22.05 -44.62
N THR A 92 4.80 -21.16 -44.12
CA THR A 92 5.85 -21.60 -43.17
C THR A 92 6.19 -20.57 -42.08
N ASN A 93 5.88 -20.96 -40.83
CA ASN A 93 6.53 -20.61 -39.55
C ASN A 93 6.12 -19.33 -38.80
N ASP A 94 4.96 -19.36 -38.15
CA ASP A 94 4.73 -18.64 -36.90
C ASP A 94 5.17 -19.51 -35.71
N ASN A 95 6.33 -19.20 -35.10
CA ASN A 95 6.70 -19.72 -33.78
C ASN A 95 5.98 -18.88 -32.71
N PHE A 96 4.68 -19.09 -32.52
CA PHE A 96 4.04 -18.70 -31.26
C PHE A 96 4.67 -19.56 -30.15
N LYS A 97 5.40 -18.93 -29.23
CA LYS A 97 5.84 -19.59 -28.00
C LYS A 97 4.55 -20.10 -27.32
N ASP A 98 4.35 -21.41 -27.26
CA ASP A 98 3.15 -22.01 -26.68
C ASP A 98 3.12 -21.67 -25.19
N ILE A 99 2.37 -20.64 -24.82
CA ILE A 99 2.26 -20.19 -23.44
C ILE A 99 1.55 -21.30 -22.68
N ASN A 100 2.15 -21.77 -21.59
CA ASN A 100 1.53 -22.76 -20.74
C ASN A 100 0.22 -22.18 -20.17
N LYS A 101 -0.91 -22.70 -20.68
CA LYS A 101 -2.27 -22.29 -20.30
C LYS A 101 -2.61 -22.51 -18.82
N ARG A 102 -1.72 -23.15 -18.05
CA ARG A 102 -1.87 -23.35 -16.61
C ARG A 102 -1.11 -22.32 -15.78
N SER A 103 -0.17 -21.59 -16.36
CA SER A 103 0.66 -20.63 -15.63
C SER A 103 -0.12 -19.37 -15.29
N VAL A 104 -0.09 -18.98 -14.01
CA VAL A 104 -0.73 -17.75 -13.51
C VAL A 104 0.28 -16.94 -12.71
N PHE A 105 0.47 -15.67 -13.02
CA PHE A 105 1.25 -14.79 -12.16
C PHE A 105 0.36 -14.18 -11.09
N VAL A 106 0.81 -14.18 -9.83
CA VAL A 106 0.00 -13.68 -8.71
C VAL A 106 0.64 -12.42 -8.13
N VAL A 107 -0.05 -11.29 -8.27
CA VAL A 107 0.29 -10.02 -7.63
C VAL A 107 -0.41 -9.95 -6.27
N HIS A 108 0.35 -9.77 -5.20
CA HIS A 108 -0.17 -9.74 -3.84
C HIS A 108 0.69 -8.87 -2.93
N GLY A 109 0.14 -8.48 -1.78
CA GLY A 109 0.85 -7.71 -0.76
C GLY A 109 1.59 -8.57 0.29
N ARG A 110 1.67 -8.09 1.52
CA ARG A 110 2.31 -8.74 2.67
C ARG A 110 1.44 -9.75 3.40
N ASP A 111 0.14 -9.85 3.07
CA ASP A 111 -0.73 -10.91 3.60
C ASP A 111 -0.34 -12.29 3.05
N LYS A 112 0.60 -12.93 3.73
CA LYS A 112 1.13 -14.24 3.35
C LYS A 112 0.12 -15.36 3.53
N ASP A 113 -0.83 -15.22 4.46
CA ASP A 113 -1.80 -16.27 4.75
C ASP A 113 -2.80 -16.39 3.62
N ASN A 114 -3.40 -15.28 3.20
CA ASN A 114 -4.31 -15.25 2.05
C ASN A 114 -3.59 -15.56 0.74
N ARG A 115 -2.33 -15.11 0.57
CA ARG A 115 -1.48 -15.54 -0.55
C ARG A 115 -1.31 -17.05 -0.58
N ASN A 116 -0.91 -17.67 0.53
CA ASN A 116 -0.67 -19.11 0.59
C ASN A 116 -1.95 -19.92 0.37
N ALA A 117 -3.08 -19.44 0.90
CA ALA A 117 -4.40 -20.01 0.64
C ALA A 117 -4.77 -19.95 -0.85
N MET A 118 -4.53 -18.81 -1.51
CA MET A 118 -4.78 -18.66 -2.94
C MET A 118 -3.90 -19.60 -3.78
N PHE A 119 -2.62 -19.73 -3.43
CA PHE A 119 -1.72 -20.67 -4.13
C PHE A 119 -2.19 -22.11 -4.01
N LYS A 120 -2.69 -22.54 -2.84
CA LYS A 120 -3.30 -23.86 -2.65
C LYS A 120 -4.56 -24.03 -3.49
N PHE A 121 -5.44 -23.03 -3.51
CA PHE A 121 -6.65 -23.04 -4.34
C PHE A 121 -6.33 -23.15 -5.84
N LEU A 122 -5.40 -22.35 -6.36
CA LEU A 122 -5.01 -22.39 -7.77
C LEU A 122 -4.44 -23.75 -8.17
N LYS A 123 -3.60 -24.35 -7.32
CA LYS A 123 -3.09 -25.72 -7.52
C LYS A 123 -4.21 -26.76 -7.51
N ALA A 124 -5.22 -26.60 -6.65
CA ALA A 124 -6.35 -27.52 -6.57
C ALA A 124 -7.22 -27.53 -7.84
N ILE A 125 -7.24 -26.42 -8.59
CA ILE A 125 -7.89 -26.34 -9.91
C ILE A 125 -6.92 -26.56 -11.07
N ASP A 126 -5.76 -27.17 -10.80
CA ASP A 126 -4.75 -27.59 -11.79
C ASP A 126 -4.08 -26.42 -12.53
N LEU A 127 -3.91 -25.30 -11.83
CA LEU A 127 -3.11 -24.16 -12.27
C LEU A 127 -1.76 -24.10 -11.54
N ASN A 128 -0.78 -23.48 -12.19
CA ASN A 128 0.56 -23.29 -11.69
C ASN A 128 0.81 -21.81 -11.36
N PRO A 129 0.61 -21.38 -10.12
CA PRO A 129 0.91 -20.01 -9.71
C PRO A 129 2.42 -19.79 -9.66
N ILE A 130 2.92 -18.82 -10.42
CA ILE A 130 4.33 -18.44 -10.51
C ILE A 130 4.72 -17.60 -9.28
N GLU A 131 5.80 -18.00 -8.62
CA GLU A 131 6.37 -17.25 -7.51
C GLU A 131 7.30 -16.14 -8.00
N TRP A 132 7.51 -15.10 -7.16
CA TRP A 132 8.40 -14.00 -7.49
C TRP A 132 9.82 -14.44 -7.87
N GLU A 133 10.39 -15.38 -7.12
CA GLU A 133 11.73 -15.95 -7.39
C GLU A 133 11.78 -16.72 -8.72
N GLU A 134 10.67 -17.32 -9.15
CA GLU A 134 10.59 -17.95 -10.47
C GLU A 134 10.57 -16.88 -11.57
N ALA A 135 9.83 -15.79 -11.38
CA ALA A 135 9.83 -14.66 -12.30
C ALA A 135 11.22 -13.98 -12.40
N ILE A 136 11.96 -13.86 -11.29
CA ILE A 136 13.37 -13.40 -11.33
C ILE A 136 14.20 -14.32 -12.22
N LYS A 137 14.10 -15.64 -12.04
CA LYS A 137 14.86 -16.61 -12.85
C LYS A 137 14.52 -16.53 -14.34
N MET A 138 13.27 -16.21 -14.70
CA MET A 138 12.86 -16.03 -16.09
C MET A 138 13.63 -14.90 -16.79
N THR A 139 14.09 -13.88 -16.05
CA THR A 139 14.89 -12.79 -16.63
C THR A 139 16.29 -13.23 -17.08
N GLY A 140 16.79 -14.37 -16.58
CA GLY A 140 18.15 -14.83 -16.83
C GLY A 140 19.24 -13.94 -16.21
N LYS A 141 18.88 -12.96 -15.38
CA LYS A 141 19.80 -12.01 -14.76
C LYS A 141 19.95 -12.29 -13.26
N PRO A 142 21.15 -12.07 -12.69
CA PRO A 142 21.35 -12.19 -11.25
C PRO A 142 20.68 -11.06 -10.46
N ASN A 143 20.54 -9.86 -11.05
CA ASN A 143 19.94 -8.68 -10.41
C ASN A 143 19.08 -7.90 -11.44
N PRO A 144 17.93 -8.43 -11.87
CA PRO A 144 17.04 -7.72 -12.79
C PRO A 144 16.37 -6.52 -12.12
N HIS A 145 15.97 -5.53 -12.92
CA HIS A 145 15.10 -4.45 -12.43
C HIS A 145 13.65 -4.97 -12.30
N ILE A 146 12.84 -4.32 -11.45
CA ILE A 146 11.47 -4.80 -11.11
C ILE A 146 10.58 -4.86 -12.36
N ASP A 147 10.70 -3.89 -13.26
CA ASP A 147 9.96 -3.87 -14.53
C ASP A 147 10.31 -5.07 -15.43
N GLU A 148 11.59 -5.47 -15.50
CA GLU A 148 12.04 -6.63 -16.27
C GLU A 148 11.43 -7.93 -15.73
N ILE A 149 11.37 -8.08 -14.40
CA ILE A 149 10.73 -9.24 -13.76
C ILE A 149 9.24 -9.30 -14.13
N LEU A 150 8.53 -8.16 -14.03
CA LEU A 150 7.11 -8.09 -14.36
C LEU A 150 6.84 -8.35 -15.85
N ILE A 151 7.64 -7.76 -16.74
CA ILE A 151 7.53 -7.97 -18.19
C ILE A 151 7.72 -9.45 -18.53
N GLU A 152 8.76 -10.08 -17.99
CA GLU A 152 9.01 -11.51 -18.23
C GLU A 152 7.92 -12.39 -17.62
N ALA A 153 7.44 -12.08 -16.42
CA ALA A 153 6.31 -12.78 -15.84
C ALA A 153 5.08 -12.71 -16.77
N TYR A 154 4.68 -11.52 -17.21
CA TYR A 154 3.51 -11.32 -18.05
C TYR A 154 3.62 -11.99 -19.43
N ASN A 155 4.83 -12.09 -19.98
CA ASN A 155 5.08 -12.76 -21.26
C ASN A 155 4.99 -14.29 -21.17
N ASN A 156 5.19 -14.88 -19.99
CA ASN A 156 5.29 -16.33 -19.82
C ASN A 156 4.11 -16.95 -19.04
N VAL A 157 3.04 -16.18 -18.75
CA VAL A 157 1.83 -16.67 -18.08
C VAL A 157 0.57 -16.51 -18.92
N GLN A 158 -0.41 -17.37 -18.68
CA GLN A 158 -1.72 -17.30 -19.33
C GLN A 158 -2.60 -16.21 -18.71
N ALA A 159 -2.56 -16.05 -17.39
CA ALA A 159 -3.33 -15.03 -16.68
C ALA A 159 -2.53 -14.36 -15.56
N ILE A 160 -2.93 -13.15 -15.22
CA ILE A 160 -2.42 -12.38 -14.08
C ILE A 160 -3.55 -12.28 -13.06
N LEU A 161 -3.34 -12.78 -11.85
CA LEU A 161 -4.27 -12.65 -10.74
C LEU A 161 -3.76 -11.58 -9.78
N VAL A 162 -4.51 -10.50 -9.62
CA VAL A 162 -4.23 -9.47 -8.62
C VAL A 162 -5.13 -9.67 -7.42
N ILE A 163 -4.51 -9.77 -6.25
CA ILE A 163 -5.18 -9.93 -4.96
C ILE A 163 -5.06 -8.62 -4.19
N PHE A 164 -6.18 -7.93 -4.03
CA PHE A 164 -6.28 -6.78 -3.15
C PHE A 164 -6.64 -7.23 -1.74
N THR A 165 -5.74 -6.99 -0.78
CA THR A 165 -5.94 -7.21 0.66
C THR A 165 -5.76 -5.87 1.42
N PRO A 166 -6.36 -5.71 2.61
CA PRO A 166 -6.28 -4.50 3.44
C PRO A 166 -4.95 -4.41 4.22
N ASP A 167 -3.83 -4.45 3.51
CA ASP A 167 -2.50 -4.54 4.11
C ASP A 167 -2.03 -3.26 4.82
N ASP A 168 -2.39 -2.10 4.27
CA ASP A 168 -2.05 -0.78 4.80
C ASP A 168 -3.32 -0.15 5.39
N GLU A 169 -3.19 0.59 6.49
CA GLU A 169 -4.28 1.36 7.07
C GLU A 169 -4.15 2.83 6.64
N VAL A 170 -5.19 3.36 5.99
CA VAL A 170 -5.16 4.70 5.40
C VAL A 170 -6.45 5.47 5.64
N ARG A 171 -6.37 6.80 5.58
CA ARG A 171 -7.51 7.71 5.50
C ARG A 171 -7.10 8.96 4.74
N LEU A 172 -8.07 9.72 4.24
CA LEU A 172 -7.78 11.03 3.67
C LEU A 172 -7.25 11.96 4.77
N LYS A 173 -6.32 12.85 4.42
CA LYS A 173 -5.87 13.89 5.35
C LYS A 173 -7.06 14.76 5.76
N LEU A 174 -7.08 15.17 7.03
CA LEU A 174 -8.20 15.94 7.60
C LEU A 174 -8.49 17.22 6.80
N GLU A 175 -7.46 17.91 6.32
CA GLU A 175 -7.60 19.14 5.52
C GLU A 175 -8.28 18.95 4.15
N PHE A 176 -8.39 17.71 3.66
CA PHE A 176 -9.02 17.38 2.39
C PHE A 176 -10.37 16.66 2.54
N GLN A 177 -10.79 16.35 3.77
CA GLN A 177 -12.08 15.71 4.04
C GLN A 177 -13.22 16.73 3.93
N ARG A 178 -14.34 16.26 3.37
CA ARG A 178 -15.63 16.96 3.31
C ARG A 178 -16.66 16.22 4.15
N GLU A 179 -17.72 16.93 4.53
CA GLU A 179 -18.78 16.36 5.37
C GLU A 179 -19.49 15.21 4.65
N GLU A 180 -19.72 15.39 3.34
CA GLU A 180 -20.34 14.43 2.43
C GLU A 180 -19.44 13.26 2.01
N ASP A 181 -18.14 13.28 2.36
CA ASP A 181 -17.24 12.20 1.98
C ASP A 181 -17.67 10.87 2.64
N PRO A 182 -17.49 9.74 1.94
CA PRO A 182 -17.85 8.44 2.49
C PRO A 182 -16.93 8.07 3.67
N ASP A 183 -17.41 7.15 4.51
CA ASP A 183 -16.71 6.75 5.73
C ASP A 183 -15.27 6.27 5.50
N PHE A 184 -14.98 5.66 4.34
CA PHE A 184 -13.64 5.17 4.01
C PHE A 184 -12.61 6.29 3.70
N GLU A 185 -13.07 7.52 3.49
CA GLU A 185 -12.22 8.70 3.38
C GLU A 185 -11.96 9.33 4.77
N LYS A 186 -12.96 9.27 5.66
CA LYS A 186 -12.95 9.93 6.96
C LYS A 186 -12.27 9.11 8.05
N LYS A 187 -12.51 7.80 8.05
CA LYS A 187 -12.00 6.83 9.04
C LYS A 187 -10.85 6.03 8.46
N PHE A 188 -9.95 5.57 9.33
CA PHE A 188 -8.93 4.60 8.94
C PHE A 188 -9.60 3.36 8.34
N THR A 189 -9.16 3.01 7.14
CA THR A 189 -9.70 1.91 6.35
C THR A 189 -8.53 1.15 5.71
N GLY A 190 -8.68 -0.16 5.57
CA GLY A 190 -7.70 -1.00 4.91
C GLY A 190 -7.56 -0.68 3.41
N GLN A 191 -6.34 -0.65 2.91
CA GLN A 191 -6.01 -0.49 1.49
C GLN A 191 -4.91 -1.48 1.12
N SER A 192 -4.91 -1.93 -0.13
CA SER A 192 -3.76 -2.65 -0.66
C SER A 192 -2.53 -1.76 -0.76
N ARG A 193 -1.37 -2.37 -0.50
CA ARG A 193 -0.05 -1.74 -0.64
C ARG A 193 0.06 -0.95 -1.95
N PRO A 194 0.65 0.26 -1.95
CA PRO A 194 0.85 1.04 -3.17
C PRO A 194 1.53 0.27 -4.31
N ASN A 195 2.47 -0.63 -3.99
CA ASN A 195 3.12 -1.49 -4.98
C ASN A 195 2.11 -2.40 -5.70
N VAL A 196 1.17 -3.01 -4.97
CA VAL A 196 0.12 -3.86 -5.54
C VAL A 196 -0.78 -3.04 -6.45
N LEU A 197 -1.16 -1.82 -6.03
CA LEU A 197 -1.96 -0.91 -6.86
C LEU A 197 -1.23 -0.54 -8.17
N PHE A 198 0.06 -0.24 -8.08
CA PHE A 198 0.89 0.10 -9.24
C PHE A 198 1.06 -1.07 -10.20
N GLU A 199 1.42 -2.26 -9.69
CA GLU A 199 1.55 -3.49 -10.47
C GLU A 199 0.22 -3.93 -11.10
N ALA A 200 -0.90 -3.74 -10.38
CA ALA A 200 -2.23 -3.95 -10.92
C ALA A 200 -2.51 -3.01 -12.10
N GLY A 201 -2.14 -1.73 -11.97
CA GLY A 201 -2.24 -0.76 -13.06
C GLY A 201 -1.39 -1.14 -14.28
N MET A 202 -0.16 -1.65 -14.06
CA MET A 202 0.71 -2.13 -15.14
C MET A 202 0.15 -3.36 -15.84
N ALA A 203 -0.25 -4.39 -15.08
CA ALA A 203 -0.87 -5.60 -15.61
C ALA A 203 -2.12 -5.26 -16.44
N TYR A 204 -2.97 -4.40 -15.88
CA TYR A 204 -4.22 -4.01 -16.53
C TYR A 204 -4.01 -3.14 -17.77
N GLY A 205 -3.05 -2.22 -17.74
CA GLY A 205 -2.71 -1.37 -18.88
C GLY A 205 -2.12 -2.16 -20.05
N ARG A 206 -1.43 -3.27 -19.77
CA ARG A 206 -0.80 -4.13 -20.78
C ARG A 206 -1.74 -5.22 -21.29
N ASP A 207 -2.42 -5.92 -20.39
CA ASP A 207 -3.09 -7.21 -20.63
C ASP A 207 -4.47 -7.30 -19.94
N PRO A 208 -5.44 -6.42 -20.27
CA PRO A 208 -6.70 -6.31 -19.54
C PRO A 208 -7.57 -7.58 -19.61
N ASP A 209 -7.57 -8.29 -20.74
CA ASP A 209 -8.43 -9.47 -20.97
C ASP A 209 -7.99 -10.71 -20.18
N ARG A 210 -6.71 -10.75 -19.78
CA ARG A 210 -6.13 -11.85 -18.97
C ARG A 210 -5.71 -11.41 -17.57
N THR A 211 -6.11 -10.22 -17.15
CA THR A 211 -5.91 -9.71 -15.79
C THR A 211 -7.19 -9.87 -14.97
N VAL A 212 -7.14 -10.78 -13.99
CA VAL A 212 -8.24 -11.05 -13.06
C VAL A 212 -7.98 -10.30 -11.75
N LEU A 213 -8.93 -9.47 -11.35
CA LEU A 213 -8.86 -8.65 -10.14
C LEU A 213 -9.81 -9.20 -9.07
N ILE A 214 -9.31 -9.44 -7.86
CA ILE A 214 -10.12 -9.87 -6.71
C ILE A 214 -9.80 -9.04 -5.47
N GLU A 215 -10.78 -8.96 -4.56
CA GLU A 215 -10.61 -8.39 -3.22
C GLU A 215 -10.82 -9.47 -2.16
N ILE A 216 -9.96 -9.51 -1.15
CA ILE A 216 -10.13 -10.34 0.04
C ILE A 216 -10.18 -9.40 1.25
N GLY A 217 -11.27 -9.48 2.02
CA GLY A 217 -11.54 -8.57 3.14
C GLY A 217 -12.17 -7.25 2.69
N GLN A 218 -12.05 -6.22 3.52
CA GLN A 218 -12.59 -4.88 3.26
C GLN A 218 -11.48 -3.94 2.79
N VAL A 219 -11.41 -3.72 1.47
CA VAL A 219 -10.44 -2.82 0.85
C VAL A 219 -11.12 -1.51 0.46
N ARG A 220 -10.45 -0.38 0.75
CA ARG A 220 -10.86 0.94 0.32
C ARG A 220 -10.98 0.98 -1.20
N LYS A 221 -12.14 1.40 -1.68
CA LYS A 221 -12.40 1.58 -3.11
C LYS A 221 -11.62 2.78 -3.62
N PHE A 222 -11.13 2.70 -4.85
CA PHE A 222 -10.61 3.85 -5.58
C PHE A 222 -11.32 4.00 -6.93
N SER A 223 -11.49 5.25 -7.36
CA SER A 223 -12.36 5.64 -8.48
C SER A 223 -11.99 4.94 -9.80
N ASP A 224 -10.71 4.64 -10.01
CA ASP A 224 -10.18 4.13 -11.29
C ASP A 224 -10.58 2.68 -11.63
N ILE A 225 -11.10 1.91 -10.66
CA ILE A 225 -11.69 0.57 -10.87
C ILE A 225 -13.23 0.57 -10.82
N SER A 226 -13.86 1.71 -10.51
CA SER A 226 -15.30 1.77 -10.17
C SER A 226 -16.24 1.42 -11.34
N GLY A 227 -15.74 1.40 -12.56
CA GLY A 227 -16.47 0.91 -13.75
C GLY A 227 -16.27 -0.58 -14.06
N ARG A 228 -15.53 -1.33 -13.25
CA ARG A 228 -15.22 -2.74 -13.49
C ARG A 228 -15.83 -3.64 -12.41
N HIS A 229 -16.24 -4.84 -12.84
CA HIS A 229 -16.74 -5.85 -11.91
C HIS A 229 -15.57 -6.55 -11.20
N LEU A 230 -15.16 -6.01 -10.06
CA LEU A 230 -14.26 -6.69 -9.13
C LEU A 230 -14.96 -7.89 -8.48
N LEU A 231 -14.25 -9.00 -8.29
CA LEU A 231 -14.77 -10.14 -7.55
C LEU A 231 -14.39 -10.00 -6.07
N ARG A 232 -15.39 -9.76 -5.21
CA ARG A 232 -15.21 -9.90 -3.77
C ARG A 232 -15.10 -11.40 -3.44
N PHE A 233 -13.97 -11.80 -2.89
CA PHE A 233 -13.64 -13.19 -2.59
C PHE A 233 -13.69 -13.42 -1.08
N ASP A 234 -14.73 -14.11 -0.64
CA ASP A 234 -15.00 -14.46 0.76
C ASP A 234 -14.64 -15.92 1.09
N GLY A 235 -13.99 -16.63 0.16
CA GLY A 235 -13.65 -18.04 0.32
C GLY A 235 -14.85 -19.00 0.25
N SER A 236 -16.07 -18.52 0.00
CA SER A 236 -17.25 -19.36 -0.19
C SER A 236 -17.12 -20.24 -1.43
N SER A 237 -17.90 -21.32 -1.48
CA SER A 237 -17.97 -22.17 -2.68
C SER A 237 -18.41 -21.40 -3.92
N GLU A 238 -19.22 -20.36 -3.76
CA GLU A 238 -19.67 -19.49 -4.85
C GLU A 238 -18.53 -18.59 -5.35
N ALA A 239 -17.85 -17.88 -4.46
CA ALA A 239 -16.71 -17.03 -4.82
C ALA A 239 -15.60 -17.84 -5.52
N ARG A 240 -15.34 -19.07 -5.06
CA ARG A 240 -14.39 -20.00 -5.70
C ARG A 240 -14.79 -20.38 -7.10
N LYS A 241 -16.08 -20.70 -7.33
CA LYS A 241 -16.61 -20.97 -8.68
C LYS A 241 -16.48 -19.75 -9.58
N ASN A 242 -16.79 -18.56 -9.05
CA ASN A 242 -16.68 -17.31 -9.79
C ASN A 242 -15.24 -16.99 -10.20
N LEU A 243 -14.28 -17.16 -9.28
CA LEU A 243 -12.86 -16.99 -9.59
C LEU A 243 -12.38 -18.00 -10.64
N ALA A 244 -12.71 -19.28 -10.45
CA ALA A 244 -12.35 -20.32 -11.41
C ALA A 244 -12.93 -20.03 -12.80
N ASN A 245 -14.19 -19.58 -12.89
CA ASN A 245 -14.80 -19.20 -14.16
C ASN A 245 -14.06 -18.02 -14.82
N ARG A 246 -13.68 -16.99 -14.06
CA ARG A 246 -12.91 -15.85 -14.58
C ARG A 246 -11.53 -16.25 -15.10
N LEU A 247 -10.83 -17.14 -14.39
CA LEU A 247 -9.55 -17.68 -14.84
C LEU A 247 -9.71 -18.49 -16.14
N ALA A 248 -10.77 -19.30 -16.28
CA ALA A 248 -11.08 -19.95 -17.55
C ALA A 248 -11.37 -18.94 -18.67
N SER A 249 -12.12 -17.87 -18.40
CA SER A 249 -12.36 -16.80 -19.37
C SER A 249 -11.08 -16.07 -19.78
N ALA A 250 -10.09 -15.97 -18.88
CA ALA A 250 -8.75 -15.47 -19.17
C ALA A 250 -7.87 -16.49 -19.95
N GLY A 251 -8.44 -17.62 -20.37
CA GLY A 251 -7.78 -18.65 -21.18
C GLY A 251 -7.08 -19.76 -20.38
N CYS A 252 -7.23 -19.79 -19.05
CA CYS A 252 -6.61 -20.83 -18.23
C CYS A 252 -7.26 -22.20 -18.43
N LEU A 253 -6.43 -23.24 -18.56
CA LEU A 253 -6.88 -24.64 -18.51
C LEU A 253 -7.05 -25.05 -17.04
N ILE A 254 -8.30 -25.05 -16.58
CA ILE A 254 -8.64 -25.42 -15.20
C ILE A 254 -9.31 -26.79 -15.13
N LYS A 255 -9.09 -27.49 -14.02
CA LYS A 255 -9.77 -28.75 -13.68
C LYS A 255 -10.79 -28.49 -12.57
N LYS A 256 -12.04 -28.90 -12.80
CA LYS A 256 -13.16 -28.73 -11.84
C LYS A 256 -13.73 -30.06 -11.35
N ASP A 257 -12.98 -31.14 -11.49
CA ASP A 257 -13.47 -32.47 -11.15
C ASP A 257 -13.70 -32.61 -9.64
N GLY A 258 -14.89 -33.06 -9.26
CA GLY A 258 -15.31 -33.18 -7.86
C GLY A 258 -15.56 -31.83 -7.17
N THR A 259 -15.63 -31.85 -5.85
CA THR A 259 -15.97 -30.68 -5.01
C THR A 259 -14.90 -30.32 -3.98
N ASN A 260 -13.81 -31.09 -3.88
CA ASN A 260 -12.76 -30.86 -2.87
C ASN A 260 -12.09 -29.50 -3.03
N TRP A 261 -11.84 -29.07 -4.27
CA TRP A 261 -11.25 -27.76 -4.60
C TRP A 261 -12.08 -26.57 -4.07
N LEU A 262 -13.37 -26.76 -3.78
CA LEU A 262 -14.24 -25.74 -3.15
C LEU A 262 -13.90 -25.48 -1.67
N LYS A 263 -13.00 -26.27 -1.07
CA LYS A 263 -12.57 -26.14 0.32
C LYS A 263 -11.07 -25.85 0.46
N GLU A 264 -10.32 -25.85 -0.64
CA GLU A 264 -8.86 -25.78 -0.61
C GLU A 264 -8.32 -24.38 -0.35
N GLY A 265 -7.40 -24.25 0.59
CA GLY A 265 -6.91 -22.94 1.04
C GLY A 265 -7.85 -22.31 2.07
N ASN A 266 -7.34 -22.13 3.29
CA ASN A 266 -8.06 -21.47 4.38
C ASN A 266 -7.80 -19.97 4.29
N PHE A 267 -8.81 -19.19 3.91
CA PHE A 267 -8.68 -17.75 3.73
C PHE A 267 -9.01 -17.03 5.02
N ASN A 268 -8.12 -16.15 5.45
CA ASN A 268 -8.41 -15.23 6.53
C ASN A 268 -9.20 -14.06 5.97
N ILE A 269 -10.52 -14.23 5.92
CA ILE A 269 -11.41 -13.13 5.59
C ILE A 269 -11.45 -12.25 6.83
N MET A 270 -10.57 -11.26 6.89
CA MET A 270 -10.79 -10.09 7.73
C MET A 270 -11.99 -9.33 7.17
N THR A 271 -13.17 -9.90 7.36
CA THR A 271 -14.32 -9.08 7.68
C THR A 271 -13.93 -8.38 8.97
N ILE A 272 -13.75 -7.06 8.90
CA ILE A 272 -14.46 -6.27 9.90
C ILE A 272 -15.89 -6.78 9.70
N THR A 273 -16.29 -7.73 10.54
CA THR A 273 -17.68 -8.15 10.62
C THR A 273 -18.49 -6.88 10.76
N GLU A 274 -19.79 -6.93 10.59
CA GLU A 274 -20.60 -5.96 11.32
C GLU A 274 -20.36 -6.20 12.83
N SER A 275 -19.17 -5.90 13.35
CA SER A 275 -19.01 -5.50 14.72
C SER A 275 -19.86 -4.25 14.80
N ASP A 276 -20.78 -4.31 15.75
CA ASP A 276 -21.62 -3.20 16.15
C ASP A 276 -20.78 -1.91 16.03
N PRO A 277 -21.26 -0.85 15.35
CA PRO A 277 -20.57 0.44 15.34
C PRO A 277 -20.07 0.85 16.74
N ASP A 278 -20.78 0.43 17.79
CA ASP A 278 -20.38 0.60 19.18
C ASP A 278 -19.21 -0.29 19.61
N GLU A 279 -19.09 -1.54 19.14
CA GLU A 279 -17.92 -2.40 19.38
C GLU A 279 -16.66 -1.90 18.65
N ILE A 280 -16.77 -1.44 17.40
CA ILE A 280 -15.64 -0.84 16.67
C ILE A 280 -15.22 0.47 17.35
N ARG A 281 -16.20 1.31 17.70
CA ARG A 281 -15.95 2.54 18.45
C ARG A 281 -15.28 2.23 19.77
N LEU A 282 -15.77 1.25 20.51
CA LEU A 282 -15.21 0.83 21.81
C LEU A 282 -13.79 0.28 21.64
N SER A 283 -13.52 -0.49 20.59
CA SER A 283 -12.19 -1.00 20.31
C SER A 283 -11.20 0.11 19.93
N ASN A 284 -11.60 1.04 19.07
CA ASN A 284 -10.80 2.20 18.69
C ASN A 284 -10.58 3.15 19.88
N GLU A 285 -11.62 3.35 20.71
CA GLU A 285 -11.56 4.14 21.93
C GLU A 285 -10.62 3.47 22.95
N LYS A 286 -10.67 2.14 23.09
CA LYS A 286 -9.74 1.36 23.92
C LYS A 286 -8.29 1.49 23.45
N GLU A 287 -8.03 1.35 22.15
CA GLU A 287 -6.68 1.48 21.59
C GLU A 287 -6.14 2.90 21.79
N LYS A 288 -6.97 3.91 21.53
CA LYS A 288 -6.62 5.30 21.74
C LYS A 288 -6.28 5.60 23.20
N ILE A 289 -7.09 5.11 24.14
CA ILE A 289 -6.83 5.26 25.57
C ILE A 289 -5.51 4.59 25.96
N GLN A 290 -5.21 3.41 25.39
CA GLN A 290 -3.93 2.74 25.62
C GLN A 290 -2.74 3.57 25.11
N GLN A 291 -2.83 4.14 23.91
CA GLN A 291 -1.78 5.01 23.36
C GLN A 291 -1.55 6.26 24.22
N LEU A 292 -2.62 6.92 24.66
CA LEU A 292 -2.56 8.08 25.56
C LEU A 292 -1.97 7.70 26.93
N PHE A 293 -2.29 6.51 27.43
CA PHE A 293 -1.76 6.01 28.69
C PHE A 293 -0.26 5.68 28.60
N ASP A 294 0.19 5.11 27.48
CA ASP A 294 1.60 4.85 27.22
C ASP A 294 2.41 6.15 27.06
N GLU A 295 1.81 7.17 26.42
CA GLU A 295 2.39 8.52 26.37
C GLU A 295 2.49 9.14 27.76
N LEU A 296 1.40 9.10 28.56
CA LEU A 296 1.40 9.59 29.93
C LEU A 296 2.46 8.90 30.78
N THR A 297 2.56 7.57 30.68
CA THR A 297 3.57 6.76 31.36
C THR A 297 4.98 7.22 30.99
N ARG A 298 5.26 7.44 29.69
CA ARG A 298 6.54 7.97 29.22
C ARG A 298 6.84 9.37 29.75
N LEU A 299 5.84 10.25 29.83
CA LEU A 299 5.99 11.59 30.41
C LEU A 299 6.38 11.52 31.89
N PHE A 300 5.69 10.69 32.67
CA PHE A 300 6.01 10.46 34.08
C PHE A 300 7.42 9.87 34.25
N ILE A 301 7.78 8.83 33.50
CA ILE A 301 9.13 8.25 33.53
C ILE A 301 10.17 9.34 33.22
N ARG A 302 9.95 10.17 32.19
CA ARG A 302 10.86 11.25 31.82
C ARG A 302 10.97 12.33 32.90
N LEU A 303 9.86 12.66 33.55
CA LEU A 303 9.79 13.63 34.65
C LEU A 303 10.65 13.19 35.84
N TYR A 304 10.60 11.90 36.18
CA TYR A 304 11.38 11.31 37.28
C TYR A 304 12.83 10.94 36.88
N LYS A 305 13.13 10.71 35.59
CA LYS A 305 14.49 10.37 35.10
C LYS A 305 15.42 11.56 34.81
N SER A 306 14.92 12.70 34.32
CA SER A 306 15.76 13.66 33.55
C SER A 306 15.76 15.12 34.05
N LYS A 307 16.82 15.86 33.63
CA LYS A 307 17.20 17.27 33.90
C LYS A 307 16.24 18.29 33.25
N ALA A 308 16.48 19.58 33.54
CA ALA A 308 15.70 20.80 33.24
C ALA A 308 14.80 20.77 31.97
N GLY A 309 13.59 21.30 32.09
CA GLY A 309 12.62 21.47 30.99
C GLY A 309 11.62 20.32 30.81
N THR A 310 11.78 19.21 31.55
CA THR A 310 10.83 18.08 31.53
C THR A 310 9.50 18.39 32.19
N SER A 311 9.50 19.22 33.23
CA SER A 311 8.30 19.71 33.92
C SER A 311 7.42 20.57 33.02
N MET A 312 8.03 21.50 32.28
CA MET A 312 7.33 22.34 31.31
C MET A 312 6.78 21.52 30.14
N LEU A 313 7.55 20.56 29.62
CA LEU A 313 7.07 19.64 28.58
C LEU A 313 5.88 18.81 29.08
N PHE A 314 6.00 18.20 30.27
CA PHE A 314 4.92 17.45 30.89
C PHE A 314 3.65 18.30 30.97
N SER A 315 3.77 19.50 31.53
CA SER A 315 2.64 20.38 31.77
C SER A 315 1.96 20.81 30.46
N ARG A 316 2.74 21.21 29.45
CA ARG A 316 2.21 21.59 28.14
C ARG A 316 1.52 20.43 27.43
N THR A 317 2.12 19.23 27.43
CA THR A 317 1.52 18.05 26.80
C THR A 317 0.18 17.70 27.44
N ILE A 318 0.07 17.75 28.78
CA ILE A 318 -1.21 17.53 29.47
C ILE A 318 -2.23 18.62 29.14
N ARG A 319 -1.81 19.90 29.15
CA ARG A 319 -2.69 21.04 28.85
C ARG A 319 -3.24 20.99 27.42
N ASP A 320 -2.39 20.67 26.46
CA ASP A 320 -2.73 20.71 25.05
C ASP A 320 -3.51 19.44 24.62
N SER A 321 -3.57 18.40 25.47
CA SER A 321 -4.33 17.17 25.24
C SER A 321 -5.64 17.14 26.03
N MET A 322 -6.71 17.63 25.40
CA MET A 322 -8.09 17.51 25.92
C MET A 322 -8.49 16.05 26.16
N GLU A 323 -7.92 15.12 25.40
CA GLU A 323 -8.24 13.70 25.49
C GLU A 323 -7.60 13.05 26.71
N MET A 324 -6.34 13.38 27.03
CA MET A 324 -5.73 12.96 28.30
C MET A 324 -6.52 13.54 29.48
N GLN A 325 -6.97 14.79 29.38
CA GLN A 325 -7.77 15.41 30.43
C GLN A 325 -9.10 14.69 30.65
N LYS A 326 -9.81 14.37 29.56
CA LYS A 326 -11.04 13.60 29.61
C LYS A 326 -10.81 12.19 30.19
N TYR A 327 -9.93 11.40 29.59
CA TYR A 327 -9.83 9.97 29.92
C TYR A 327 -9.20 9.69 31.27
N PHE A 328 -8.25 10.50 31.73
CA PHE A 328 -7.59 10.29 33.02
C PHE A 328 -8.14 11.20 34.14
N GLY A 329 -9.30 11.85 33.89
CA GLY A 329 -9.96 12.74 34.85
C GLY A 329 -9.03 13.84 35.31
N ILE A 330 -8.25 14.40 34.38
CA ILE A 330 -7.25 15.43 34.69
C ILE A 330 -7.92 16.78 34.73
N SER A 331 -7.65 17.53 35.80
CA SER A 331 -8.00 18.94 35.86
C SER A 331 -6.74 19.77 36.11
N ILE A 332 -6.65 20.87 35.38
CA ILE A 332 -5.55 21.83 35.43
C ILE A 332 -6.10 23.20 35.79
N LYS A 333 -5.28 24.01 36.46
CA LYS A 333 -5.63 25.40 36.74
C LYS A 333 -5.22 26.25 35.54
N GLU A 334 -6.18 26.95 34.93
CA GLU A 334 -5.96 27.65 33.64
C GLU A 334 -5.02 28.86 33.73
N SER A 335 -4.90 29.48 34.91
CA SER A 335 -4.07 30.67 35.12
C SER A 335 -3.02 30.47 36.21
N ALA A 336 -1.76 30.74 35.88
CA ALA A 336 -0.69 30.83 36.86
C ALA A 336 -0.74 32.18 37.61
N PRO A 337 -0.58 32.19 38.94
CA PRO A 337 -0.33 33.42 39.69
C PRO A 337 0.86 34.21 39.11
N PRO A 338 0.88 35.55 39.26
CA PRO A 338 2.02 36.37 38.87
C PRO A 338 3.32 35.87 39.51
N GLY A 339 4.34 35.60 38.68
CA GLY A 339 5.65 35.12 39.14
C GLY A 339 5.78 33.60 39.30
N SER A 340 4.79 32.82 38.85
CA SER A 340 4.88 31.35 38.78
C SER A 340 4.74 30.85 37.34
N ASP A 341 5.45 29.78 37.01
CA ASP A 341 5.35 29.14 35.70
C ASP A 341 4.22 28.10 35.71
N PHE A 342 3.76 27.71 34.52
CA PHE A 342 2.64 26.76 34.39
C PHE A 342 2.94 25.40 35.01
N ASP A 343 4.21 24.98 35.05
CA ASP A 343 4.66 23.74 35.67
C ASP A 343 4.81 23.80 37.20
N ASP A 344 4.62 24.98 37.81
CA ASP A 344 4.44 25.14 39.27
C ASP A 344 2.99 24.89 39.72
N LEU A 345 2.05 24.79 38.77
CA LEU A 345 0.65 24.57 39.07
C LEU A 345 0.33 23.09 39.33
N PRO A 346 -0.61 22.82 40.25
CA PRO A 346 -1.06 21.47 40.48
C PRO A 346 -1.86 20.96 39.29
N ILE A 347 -1.46 19.78 38.80
CA ILE A 347 -2.22 18.95 37.87
C ILE A 347 -2.86 17.84 38.68
N TYR A 348 -4.18 17.77 38.66
CA TYR A 348 -4.96 16.79 39.40
C TYR A 348 -5.35 15.65 38.48
N PHE A 349 -5.31 14.40 38.95
CA PHE A 349 -5.73 13.22 38.19
C PHE A 349 -6.82 12.47 38.94
N ASN A 350 -7.62 11.67 38.21
CA ASN A 350 -8.70 10.84 38.76
C ASN A 350 -9.61 11.70 39.66
N TYR A 351 -10.16 12.77 39.07
CA TYR A 351 -11.04 13.72 39.75
C TYR A 351 -10.50 14.19 41.11
N LYS A 352 -9.25 14.67 41.12
CA LYS A 352 -8.52 15.19 42.29
C LYS A 352 -8.07 14.17 43.33
N ARG A 353 -8.21 12.87 43.09
CA ARG A 353 -7.60 11.81 43.95
C ARG A 353 -6.09 11.92 44.03
N PHE A 354 -5.45 12.32 42.94
CA PHE A 354 -4.01 12.54 42.90
C PHE A 354 -3.72 13.95 42.46
N LYS A 355 -2.60 14.48 42.94
CA LYS A 355 -2.10 15.80 42.59
C LYS A 355 -0.60 15.71 42.33
N LEU A 356 -0.19 16.17 41.16
CA LEU A 356 1.20 16.30 40.77
C LEU A 356 1.53 17.79 40.63
N ILE A 357 2.64 18.23 41.19
CA ILE A 357 3.25 19.51 40.80
C ILE A 357 4.47 19.20 39.93
N PRO A 358 4.41 19.42 38.61
CA PRO A 358 5.44 18.94 37.68
C PRO A 358 6.84 19.49 37.96
N ASN A 359 7.00 20.76 38.31
CA ASN A 359 8.32 21.36 38.59
C ASN A 359 9.05 20.63 39.73
N TYR A 360 8.30 20.24 40.78
CA TYR A 360 8.86 19.49 41.91
C TYR A 360 8.82 17.97 41.72
N ALA A 361 8.10 17.47 40.70
CA ALA A 361 7.69 16.07 40.56
C ALA A 361 7.14 15.47 41.87
N HIS A 362 6.37 16.28 42.59
CA HIS A 362 5.71 15.87 43.83
C HIS A 362 4.35 15.26 43.48
N LEU A 363 4.30 13.93 43.46
CA LEU A 363 3.05 13.20 43.34
C LEU A 363 2.50 12.97 44.74
N THR A 364 1.26 13.39 44.94
CA THR A 364 0.54 13.32 46.21
C THR A 364 -0.83 12.69 45.97
N TRP A 365 -1.36 12.07 47.01
CA TRP A 365 -2.62 11.34 47.00
C TRP A 365 -3.56 11.99 48.05
N ASP A 366 -4.86 12.14 47.78
CA ASP A 366 -5.92 12.42 48.77
C ASP A 366 -6.69 11.14 49.18
N ILE A 367 -6.42 10.64 50.40
CA ILE A 367 -6.94 9.35 50.93
C ILE A 367 -8.39 9.50 51.35
N GLU A 368 -8.72 10.62 51.98
CA GLU A 368 -9.98 10.83 52.66
C GLU A 368 -11.01 11.58 51.79
N LYS A 369 -10.62 12.01 50.57
CA LYS A 369 -11.42 12.87 49.68
C LYS A 369 -11.85 14.17 50.37
N ASN A 370 -10.94 14.78 51.12
CA ASN A 370 -11.19 16.01 51.87
C ASN A 370 -10.16 17.11 51.54
N ASP A 371 -9.56 17.04 50.35
CA ASP A 371 -8.50 17.92 49.85
C ASP A 371 -7.22 17.90 50.73
N LYS A 372 -7.04 16.87 51.57
CA LYS A 372 -5.79 16.63 52.31
C LYS A 372 -4.91 15.64 51.55
N TYR A 373 -3.80 16.15 51.05
CA TYR A 373 -2.87 15.38 50.22
C TYR A 373 -1.64 14.92 51.00
N GLU A 374 -1.36 13.63 50.94
CA GLU A 374 -0.14 13.02 51.46
C GLU A 374 0.87 12.76 50.36
N ILE A 375 2.17 12.84 50.69
CA ILE A 375 3.24 12.64 49.71
C ILE A 375 3.35 11.17 49.35
N MET A 376 3.10 10.86 48.08
CA MET A 376 3.23 9.52 47.52
C MET A 376 4.62 9.30 46.92
N LEU A 377 5.12 10.28 46.15
CA LEU A 377 6.41 10.19 45.48
C LEU A 377 7.04 11.56 45.28
N LYS A 378 8.34 11.66 45.53
CA LYS A 378 9.16 12.84 45.23
C LYS A 378 10.27 12.50 44.24
N LYS A 379 10.83 13.52 43.59
CA LYS A 379 11.91 13.37 42.62
C LYS A 379 13.20 12.78 43.20
N ASP A 380 13.49 13.07 44.46
CA ASP A 380 14.70 12.71 45.18
C ASP A 380 14.65 11.30 45.81
N TYR A 381 13.53 10.58 45.67
CA TYR A 381 13.41 9.22 46.15
C TYR A 381 14.32 8.26 45.36
N PRO A 382 14.82 7.17 45.98
CA PRO A 382 15.66 6.19 45.28
C PRO A 382 14.97 5.63 44.03
N PRO A 383 15.72 5.32 42.95
CA PRO A 383 15.15 4.75 41.72
C PRO A 383 14.31 3.50 41.95
N ASP A 384 14.70 2.63 42.87
CA ASP A 384 13.94 1.42 43.21
C ASP A 384 12.58 1.75 43.86
N THR A 385 12.55 2.78 44.71
CA THR A 385 11.29 3.29 45.31
C THR A 385 10.38 3.91 44.23
N ILE A 386 10.95 4.64 43.26
CA ILE A 386 10.20 5.16 42.11
C ILE A 386 9.62 4.00 41.28
N LYS A 387 10.43 2.96 40.99
CA LYS A 387 10.02 1.74 40.28
C LYS A 387 8.90 0.99 40.99
N GLU A 388 8.83 1.05 42.32
CA GLU A 388 7.78 0.39 43.10
C GLU A 388 6.48 1.21 43.18
N ILE A 389 6.59 2.53 43.37
CA ILE A 389 5.43 3.39 43.65
C ILE A 389 4.72 3.84 42.37
N LEU A 390 5.46 4.19 41.32
CA LEU A 390 4.87 4.72 40.09
C LEU A 390 3.92 3.73 39.37
N PRO A 391 4.19 2.41 39.28
CA PRO A 391 3.22 1.46 38.75
C PRO A 391 1.94 1.36 39.59
N LYS A 392 2.00 1.55 40.92
CA LYS A 392 0.80 1.56 41.78
C LYS A 392 -0.12 2.73 41.42
N PHE A 393 0.47 3.90 41.14
CA PHE A 393 -0.28 5.07 40.64
C PHE A 393 -0.90 4.80 39.27
N PHE A 394 -0.13 4.26 38.32
CA PHE A 394 -0.63 3.91 36.99
C PHE A 394 -1.75 2.88 37.00
N LYS A 395 -1.65 1.87 37.87
CA LYS A 395 -2.74 0.92 38.10
C LYS A 395 -4.01 1.62 38.57
N LYS A 396 -3.90 2.58 39.50
CA LYS A 396 -5.04 3.37 39.99
C LYS A 396 -5.65 4.27 38.91
N LEU A 397 -4.85 4.78 37.98
CA LEU A 397 -5.36 5.51 36.81
C LEU A 397 -6.12 4.59 35.85
N ILE A 398 -5.62 3.39 35.58
CA ILE A 398 -6.33 2.42 34.73
C ILE A 398 -7.63 1.95 35.39
N GLU A 399 -7.61 1.64 36.69
CA GLU A 399 -8.82 1.29 37.44
C GLU A 399 -9.89 2.39 37.30
N PHE A 400 -9.49 3.66 37.44
CA PHE A 400 -10.39 4.80 37.19
C PHE A 400 -10.99 4.80 35.77
N VAL A 401 -10.15 4.62 34.75
CA VAL A 401 -10.60 4.58 33.35
C VAL A 401 -11.58 3.42 33.12
N GLN A 402 -11.28 2.24 33.66
CA GLN A 402 -12.13 1.07 33.56
C GLN A 402 -13.49 1.29 34.22
N ASP A 403 -13.50 1.91 35.41
CA ASP A 403 -14.71 2.20 36.16
C ASP A 403 -15.58 3.27 35.51
N GLU A 404 -14.97 4.35 35.03
CA GLU A 404 -15.65 5.53 34.47
C GLU A 404 -16.19 5.24 33.07
N PHE A 405 -15.37 4.64 32.19
CA PHE A 405 -15.73 4.43 30.79
C PHE A 405 -16.28 3.03 30.49
N LYS A 406 -16.31 2.13 31.48
CA LYS A 406 -16.73 0.72 31.33
C LYS A 406 -15.92 -0.05 30.28
N ILE A 407 -14.64 0.30 30.13
CA ILE A 407 -13.71 -0.30 29.16
C ILE A 407 -12.71 -1.20 29.88
N HIS A 408 -12.62 -2.48 29.51
CA HIS A 408 -11.60 -3.38 30.06
C HIS A 408 -10.24 -3.19 29.38
N LEU A 409 -9.29 -2.56 30.08
CA LEU A 409 -7.88 -2.38 29.68
C LEU A 409 -6.94 -3.32 30.44
N GLU A 410 -5.93 -3.89 29.80
CA GLU A 410 -4.90 -4.69 30.49
C GLU A 410 -3.63 -3.86 30.71
N PHE A 411 -3.24 -3.64 31.97
CA PHE A 411 -1.92 -3.08 32.29
C PHE A 411 -0.87 -4.19 32.28
N LYS A 412 -0.09 -4.30 31.20
CA LYS A 412 1.11 -5.16 31.15
C LYS A 412 2.26 -4.43 31.84
N GLY A 413 2.19 -4.37 33.17
CA GLY A 413 3.02 -3.52 34.00
C GLY A 413 4.50 -3.89 34.09
N GLU A 414 5.28 -3.59 33.05
CA GLU A 414 6.73 -3.44 33.18
C GLU A 414 7.14 -2.02 32.78
N ILE A 415 7.35 -1.18 33.78
CA ILE A 415 7.95 0.15 33.59
C ILE A 415 9.47 -0.06 33.51
N SER A 416 10.04 -0.05 32.31
CA SER A 416 11.49 0.04 32.15
C SER A 416 11.97 1.46 32.50
N ILE A 417 12.28 1.67 33.79
CA ILE A 417 13.03 2.85 34.27
C ILE A 417 14.53 2.53 34.18
#